data_AF-A0A1F3N581-F1
#
_entry.id   AF-A0A1F3N581-F1
#
_cell.length_a   1.000
_cell.length_b   1.000
_cell.length_c   1.000
_cell.angle_alpha   90.00
_cell.angle_beta   90.00
_cell.angle_gamma   90.00
#
_symmetry.space_group_name_H-M   'P 1'
#
loop_
_entity.id
_entity.type
_entity.pdbx_description
1 polymer ?
#
loop_
_entity_poly.entity_id
_entity_poly.type
_entity_poly.pdbx_seq_one_letter_code
_entity_poly.pdbx_strand_id
1 'polypeptide(L)'
;MGKPWWHILIISAIAVFITLMVFLLFYPVPPPPAAEMKDAREAISKARKNKADIYSGELFSEAVNSYDSAMVNWRRENERFIYKRNYSNVIALAELSLRKAIQASESSLNNTANLRVNLKQQLKNINDLMAEINKIFPTYPLTPEVRNKISLGKMLLRESETAFNDSQYLQAEKKISESKALLESSFEYANSHLRSYFKSYSQWKIWVDSTIAMSRENQDYSIIVDKFSHKFFVYLDGIKITEFTAELGKNWVGDKRRRGDKATPEGMYKITKKLENDSTTYYKALMLDYPNEEDTVKFRAEIENGTLSSKTKIGDKIEIHGNGGRGADWTEGCIALKDREMDSIFKYVREGTPVTIVGSMYSLKYVLNR
;
A
#
# COMPACT_ATOMS: atom_id res chain seq x y z
N MET A 1 38.29 -38.52 -100.81
CA MET A 1 37.05 -38.10 -100.10
C MET A 1 37.09 -38.79 -98.73
N GLY A 2 36.96 -38.15 -97.57
CA GLY A 2 36.46 -36.83 -97.26
C GLY A 2 37.28 -36.12 -96.18
N LYS A 3 37.19 -34.78 -96.20
CA LYS A 3 37.75 -33.88 -95.19
C LYS A 3 37.20 -34.24 -93.80
N PRO A 4 37.96 -34.09 -92.71
CA PRO A 4 37.50 -34.46 -91.36
C PRO A 4 36.49 -33.41 -90.85
N TRP A 5 35.22 -33.55 -91.27
CA TRP A 5 34.09 -32.70 -90.86
C TRP A 5 33.89 -32.67 -89.33
N TRP A 6 34.47 -33.64 -88.62
CA TRP A 6 34.49 -33.71 -87.16
C TRP A 6 35.14 -32.47 -86.52
N HIS A 7 36.23 -31.94 -87.08
CA HIS A 7 36.89 -30.75 -86.53
C HIS A 7 36.04 -29.48 -86.67
N ILE A 8 35.27 -29.34 -87.76
CA ILE A 8 34.36 -28.21 -87.99
C ILE A 8 33.19 -28.26 -87.00
N LEU A 9 32.63 -29.46 -86.75
CA LEU A 9 31.58 -29.65 -85.75
C LEU A 9 32.06 -29.32 -84.34
N ILE A 10 33.26 -29.77 -83.96
CA ILE A 10 33.87 -29.42 -82.66
C ILE A 10 34.08 -27.90 -82.54
N ILE A 11 34.67 -27.25 -83.56
CA ILE A 11 34.93 -25.81 -83.52
C ILE A 11 33.63 -25.01 -83.46
N SER A 12 32.58 -25.43 -84.18
CA SER A 12 31.27 -24.78 -84.13
C SER A 12 30.58 -24.96 -82.77
N ALA A 13 30.67 -26.14 -82.17
CA ALA A 13 30.15 -26.39 -80.83
C ALA A 13 30.90 -25.57 -79.76
N ILE A 14 32.23 -25.46 -79.89
CA ILE A 14 33.05 -24.61 -79.02
C ILE A 14 32.69 -23.14 -79.21
N ALA A 15 32.50 -22.67 -80.45
CA ALA A 15 32.11 -21.28 -80.73
C ALA A 15 30.73 -20.96 -80.17
N VAL A 16 29.75 -21.85 -80.30
CA VAL A 16 28.41 -21.72 -79.68
C VAL A 16 28.51 -21.76 -78.16
N PHE A 17 29.36 -22.63 -77.60
CA PHE A 17 29.58 -22.68 -76.16
C PHE A 17 30.21 -21.39 -75.64
N ILE A 18 31.21 -20.85 -76.34
CA ILE A 18 31.86 -19.57 -76.00
C ILE A 18 30.87 -18.42 -76.12
N THR A 19 30.06 -18.35 -77.18
CA THR A 19 29.06 -17.27 -77.32
C THR A 19 27.95 -17.39 -76.28
N LEU A 20 27.51 -18.60 -75.93
CA LEU A 20 26.55 -18.82 -74.85
C LEU A 20 27.16 -18.47 -73.49
N MET A 21 28.43 -18.79 -73.26
CA MET A 21 29.14 -18.47 -72.03
C MET A 21 29.36 -16.95 -71.91
N VAL A 22 29.72 -16.27 -72.99
CA VAL A 22 29.81 -14.81 -73.06
C VAL A 22 28.43 -14.18 -72.85
N PHE A 23 27.39 -14.69 -73.49
CA PHE A 23 26.02 -14.23 -73.30
C PHE A 23 25.55 -14.39 -71.84
N LEU A 24 25.86 -15.52 -71.20
CA LEU A 24 25.54 -15.76 -69.79
C LEU A 24 26.36 -14.84 -68.86
N LEU A 25 27.64 -14.60 -69.16
CA LEU A 25 28.49 -13.66 -68.40
C LEU A 25 27.94 -12.22 -68.41
N PHE A 26 27.27 -11.82 -69.49
CA PHE A 26 26.65 -10.49 -69.61
C PHE A 26 25.14 -10.47 -69.34
N TYR A 27 24.51 -11.61 -69.05
CA TYR A 27 23.08 -11.67 -68.75
C TYR A 27 22.82 -11.11 -67.33
N PRO A 28 21.88 -10.16 -67.17
CA PRO A 28 21.67 -9.51 -65.89
C PRO A 28 21.20 -10.52 -64.82
N VAL A 29 22.00 -10.68 -63.77
CA VAL A 29 21.63 -11.45 -62.59
C VAL A 29 20.88 -10.53 -61.63
N PRO A 30 19.69 -10.91 -61.14
CA PRO A 30 18.99 -10.10 -60.15
C PRO A 30 19.86 -9.95 -58.89
N PRO A 31 20.11 -8.72 -58.40
CA PRO A 31 20.94 -8.51 -57.23
C PRO A 31 20.29 -9.16 -56.00
N PRO A 32 21.07 -9.80 -55.11
CA PRO A 32 20.53 -10.35 -53.88
C PRO A 32 20.02 -9.21 -52.97
N PRO A 33 18.91 -9.42 -52.22
CA PRO A 33 18.29 -8.39 -51.39
C PRO A 33 19.02 -8.19 -50.05
N ALA A 34 20.35 -8.04 -50.11
CA ALA A 34 21.20 -8.00 -48.93
C ALA A 34 21.01 -6.71 -48.12
N ALA A 35 20.68 -5.60 -48.79
CA ALA A 35 20.44 -4.31 -48.14
C ALA A 35 19.13 -4.32 -47.36
N GLU A 36 18.04 -4.78 -47.98
CA GLU A 36 16.71 -4.86 -47.38
C GLU A 36 16.70 -5.81 -46.17
N MET A 37 17.38 -6.95 -46.29
CA MET A 37 17.54 -7.89 -45.18
C MET A 37 18.37 -7.30 -44.04
N LYS A 38 19.42 -6.54 -44.36
CA LYS A 38 20.23 -5.85 -43.35
C LYS A 38 19.39 -4.80 -42.62
N ASP A 39 18.65 -3.96 -43.34
CA ASP A 39 17.81 -2.90 -42.77
C ASP A 39 16.72 -3.48 -41.85
N ALA A 40 16.02 -4.53 -42.29
CA ALA A 40 15.03 -5.23 -41.49
C ALA A 40 15.63 -5.81 -40.19
N ARG A 41 16.81 -6.45 -40.29
CA ARG A 41 17.52 -6.99 -39.12
C ARG A 41 17.94 -5.91 -38.13
N GLU A 42 18.48 -4.80 -38.63
CA GLU A 42 18.88 -3.65 -37.82
C GLU A 42 17.67 -3.01 -37.13
N ALA A 43 16.54 -2.89 -37.83
CA ALA A 43 15.30 -2.39 -37.26
C ALA A 43 14.74 -3.30 -36.16
N ILE A 44 14.75 -4.63 -36.33
CA ILE A 44 14.36 -5.58 -35.27
C ILE A 44 15.30 -5.44 -34.06
N SER A 45 16.61 -5.32 -34.30
CA SER A 45 17.60 -5.12 -33.23
C SER A 45 17.33 -3.83 -32.44
N LYS A 46 17.04 -2.72 -33.15
CA LYS A 46 16.65 -1.45 -32.54
C LYS A 46 15.34 -1.55 -31.75
N ALA A 47 14.32 -2.22 -32.31
CA ALA A 47 13.06 -2.44 -31.63
C ALA A 47 13.24 -3.25 -30.33
N ARG A 48 14.07 -4.31 -30.36
CA ARG A 48 14.42 -5.09 -29.18
C ARG A 48 15.20 -4.26 -28.15
N LYS A 49 16.15 -3.43 -28.58
CA LYS A 49 16.85 -2.49 -27.67
C LYS A 49 15.87 -1.54 -26.97
N ASN A 50 14.81 -1.13 -27.68
CA ASN A 50 13.72 -0.33 -27.14
C ASN A 50 12.63 -1.16 -26.43
N LYS A 51 12.91 -2.43 -26.09
CA LYS A 51 12.02 -3.35 -25.35
C LYS A 51 10.65 -3.57 -26.02
N ALA A 52 10.59 -3.52 -27.35
CA ALA A 52 9.34 -3.69 -28.09
C ALA A 52 8.74 -5.10 -27.95
N ASP A 53 9.55 -6.10 -27.61
CA ASP A 53 9.09 -7.43 -27.21
C ASP A 53 8.21 -7.41 -25.94
N ILE A 54 8.41 -6.44 -25.05
CA ILE A 54 7.66 -6.28 -23.80
C ILE A 54 6.48 -5.32 -24.00
N TYR A 55 6.75 -4.11 -24.50
CA TYR A 55 5.76 -3.02 -24.53
C TYR A 55 5.03 -2.87 -25.87
N SER A 56 5.37 -3.67 -26.88
CA SER A 56 4.70 -3.69 -28.19
C SER A 56 4.78 -5.09 -28.83
N GLY A 57 4.57 -6.13 -28.01
CA GLY A 57 4.92 -7.52 -28.34
C GLY A 57 4.26 -8.06 -29.60
N GLU A 58 3.04 -7.64 -29.93
CA GLU A 58 2.32 -8.05 -31.15
C GLU A 58 3.05 -7.57 -32.42
N LEU A 59 3.25 -6.26 -32.56
CA LEU A 59 3.98 -5.67 -33.69
C LEU A 59 5.42 -6.20 -33.79
N PHE A 60 6.07 -6.42 -32.65
CA PHE A 60 7.41 -7.00 -32.61
C PHE A 60 7.42 -8.44 -33.15
N SER A 61 6.44 -9.26 -32.73
CA SER A 61 6.29 -10.63 -33.20
C SER A 61 5.99 -10.69 -34.70
N GLU A 62 5.11 -9.82 -35.21
CA GLU A 62 4.85 -9.69 -36.65
C GLU A 62 6.11 -9.34 -37.45
N ALA A 63 6.94 -8.43 -36.93
CA ALA A 63 8.20 -8.06 -37.56
C ALA A 63 9.18 -9.24 -37.65
N VAL A 64 9.36 -9.98 -36.55
CA VAL A 64 10.23 -11.16 -36.48
C VAL A 64 9.72 -12.27 -37.41
N ASN A 65 8.42 -12.58 -37.36
CA ASN A 65 7.81 -13.60 -38.23
C ASN A 65 7.97 -13.27 -39.72
N SER A 66 7.84 -11.98 -40.08
CA SER A 66 8.05 -11.51 -41.46
C SER A 66 9.51 -11.65 -41.90
N TYR A 67 10.46 -11.34 -41.00
CA TYR A 67 11.89 -11.52 -41.26
C TYR A 67 12.27 -12.99 -41.43
N ASP A 68 11.79 -13.86 -40.55
CA ASP A 68 12.03 -15.30 -40.62
C ASP A 68 11.46 -15.88 -41.91
N SER A 69 10.26 -15.43 -42.32
CA SER A 69 9.68 -15.77 -43.62
C SER A 69 10.56 -15.27 -44.77
N ALA A 70 11.10 -14.05 -44.71
CA ALA A 70 12.02 -13.53 -45.72
C ALA A 70 13.30 -14.37 -45.82
N MET A 71 13.90 -14.76 -44.69
CA MET A 71 15.10 -15.62 -44.63
C MET A 71 14.87 -16.99 -45.26
N VAL A 72 13.73 -17.63 -44.96
CA VAL A 72 13.36 -18.92 -45.56
C VAL A 72 13.19 -18.79 -47.08
N ASN A 73 12.50 -17.75 -47.54
CA ASN A 73 12.35 -17.49 -48.97
C ASN A 73 13.69 -17.19 -49.65
N TRP A 74 14.56 -16.41 -49.00
CA TRP A 74 15.87 -16.06 -49.53
C TRP A 74 16.76 -17.30 -49.72
N ARG A 75 16.79 -18.18 -48.72
CA ARG A 75 17.50 -19.46 -48.80
C ARG A 75 17.02 -20.30 -49.98
N ARG A 76 15.70 -20.41 -50.15
CA ARG A 76 15.08 -21.17 -51.25
C ARG A 76 15.42 -20.59 -52.62
N GLU A 77 15.44 -19.27 -52.78
CA GLU A 77 15.85 -18.64 -54.04
C GLU A 77 17.35 -18.84 -54.32
N ASN A 78 18.20 -18.89 -53.29
CA ASN A 78 19.63 -19.13 -53.47
C ASN A 78 19.96 -20.56 -53.90
N GLU A 79 19.10 -21.54 -53.60
CA GLU A 79 19.19 -22.92 -54.09
C GLU A 79 18.82 -23.04 -55.59
N ARG A 80 18.12 -22.04 -56.15
CA ARG A 80 17.78 -22.02 -57.58
C ARG A 80 18.98 -21.59 -58.43
N PHE A 81 18.95 -22.04 -59.68
CA PHE A 81 19.89 -21.61 -60.71
C PHE A 81 19.91 -20.08 -60.86
N ILE A 82 21.10 -19.50 -60.98
CA ILE A 82 21.36 -18.05 -60.78
C ILE A 82 20.46 -17.12 -61.60
N TYR A 83 20.13 -17.48 -62.84
CA TYR A 83 19.27 -16.67 -63.71
C TYR A 83 17.75 -16.89 -63.53
N LYS A 84 17.34 -17.88 -62.71
CA LYS A 84 15.93 -18.19 -62.41
C LYS A 84 15.49 -17.69 -61.02
N ARG A 85 16.34 -16.96 -60.32
CA ARG A 85 16.04 -16.44 -58.97
C ARG A 85 15.06 -15.28 -59.05
N ASN A 86 14.12 -15.22 -58.11
CA ASN A 86 13.20 -14.09 -57.97
C ASN A 86 13.10 -13.66 -56.51
N TYR A 87 13.67 -12.49 -56.21
CA TYR A 87 13.72 -11.97 -54.85
C TYR A 87 12.56 -11.05 -54.47
N SER A 88 11.56 -10.81 -55.34
CA SER A 88 10.45 -9.88 -55.05
C SER A 88 9.70 -10.23 -53.77
N ASN A 89 9.44 -11.51 -53.51
CA ASN A 89 8.77 -11.95 -52.27
C ASN A 89 9.67 -11.76 -51.03
N VAL A 90 10.98 -11.95 -51.18
CA VAL A 90 11.96 -11.73 -50.10
C VAL A 90 11.99 -10.24 -49.73
N ILE A 91 12.05 -9.36 -50.73
CA ILE A 91 12.04 -7.91 -50.57
C ILE A 91 10.74 -7.46 -49.88
N ALA A 92 9.58 -7.92 -50.36
CA ALA A 92 8.30 -7.56 -49.77
C ALA A 92 8.17 -7.96 -48.29
N LEU A 93 8.65 -9.16 -47.92
CA LEU A 93 8.66 -9.63 -46.53
C LEU A 93 9.69 -8.88 -45.67
N ALA A 94 10.86 -8.54 -46.23
CA ALA A 94 11.88 -7.75 -45.55
C ALA A 94 11.40 -6.31 -45.28
N GLU A 95 10.77 -5.66 -46.26
CA GLU A 95 10.15 -4.34 -46.09
C GLU A 95 9.00 -4.36 -45.08
N LEU A 96 8.15 -5.40 -45.11
CA LEU A 96 7.10 -5.57 -44.11
C LEU A 96 7.69 -5.70 -42.71
N SER A 97 8.72 -6.53 -42.55
CA SER A 97 9.46 -6.67 -41.30
C SER A 97 10.05 -5.35 -40.82
N LEU A 98 10.73 -4.61 -41.70
CA LEU A 98 11.30 -3.29 -41.42
C LEU A 98 10.22 -2.32 -40.91
N ARG A 99 9.11 -2.18 -41.64
CA ARG A 99 8.00 -1.29 -41.25
C ARG A 99 7.43 -1.69 -39.89
N LYS A 100 7.16 -2.98 -39.67
CA LYS A 100 6.61 -3.49 -38.41
C LYS A 100 7.59 -3.30 -37.25
N ALA A 101 8.88 -3.49 -37.47
CA ALA A 101 9.90 -3.25 -36.45
C ALA A 101 10.01 -1.77 -36.05
N ILE A 102 9.93 -0.85 -37.01
CA ILE A 102 9.89 0.60 -36.74
C ILE A 102 8.65 0.95 -35.93
N GLN A 103 7.47 0.49 -36.37
CA GLN A 103 6.20 0.71 -35.66
C GLN A 103 6.24 0.12 -34.24
N ALA A 104 6.76 -1.09 -34.07
CA ALA A 104 6.92 -1.72 -32.77
C ALA A 104 7.85 -0.92 -31.85
N SER A 105 8.94 -0.39 -32.39
CA SER A 105 9.87 0.48 -31.66
C SER A 105 9.20 1.77 -31.20
N GLU A 106 8.49 2.47 -32.09
CA GLU A 106 7.81 3.73 -31.77
C GLU A 106 6.67 3.52 -30.75
N SER A 107 5.84 2.51 -31.00
CA SER A 107 4.78 2.06 -30.08
C SER A 107 5.34 1.74 -28.70
N SER A 108 6.44 0.98 -28.62
CA SER A 108 7.10 0.63 -27.36
C SER A 108 7.56 1.86 -26.58
N LEU A 109 8.19 2.83 -27.26
CA LEU A 109 8.66 4.07 -26.63
C LEU A 109 7.48 4.89 -26.08
N ASN A 110 6.41 5.03 -26.86
CA ASN A 110 5.20 5.73 -26.44
C ASN A 110 4.51 5.03 -25.26
N ASN A 111 4.31 3.72 -25.33
CA ASN A 111 3.70 2.92 -24.27
C ASN A 111 4.52 3.00 -22.98
N THR A 112 5.86 2.91 -23.08
CA THR A 112 6.77 3.04 -21.95
C THR A 112 6.70 4.44 -21.33
N ALA A 113 6.67 5.50 -22.14
CA ALA A 113 6.58 6.88 -21.65
C ALA A 113 5.25 7.13 -20.93
N ASN A 114 4.13 6.68 -21.52
CA ASN A 114 2.80 6.79 -20.93
C ASN A 114 2.70 6.00 -19.62
N LEU A 115 3.18 4.75 -19.61
CA LEU A 115 3.20 3.91 -18.42
C LEU A 115 4.03 4.57 -17.31
N ARG A 116 5.23 5.08 -17.63
CA ARG A 116 6.07 5.80 -16.66
C ARG A 116 5.34 6.99 -16.03
N VAL A 117 4.67 7.81 -16.83
CA VAL A 117 3.90 8.97 -16.33
C VAL A 117 2.77 8.51 -15.42
N ASN A 118 2.01 7.50 -15.84
CA ASN A 118 0.91 6.95 -15.05
C ASN A 118 1.40 6.37 -13.71
N LEU A 119 2.43 5.52 -13.72
CA LEU A 119 2.99 4.93 -12.51
C LEU A 119 3.57 5.97 -11.57
N LYS A 120 4.20 7.04 -12.10
CA LYS A 120 4.67 8.15 -11.28
C LYS A 120 3.52 8.82 -10.52
N GLN A 121 2.38 9.01 -11.18
CA GLN A 121 1.19 9.57 -10.53
C GLN A 121 0.60 8.61 -9.48
N GLN A 122 0.52 7.31 -9.79
CA GLN A 122 0.04 6.31 -8.85
C GLN A 122 0.93 6.23 -7.59
N LEU A 123 2.25 6.21 -7.77
CA LEU A 123 3.21 6.24 -6.66
C LEU A 123 3.06 7.49 -5.80
N LYS A 124 2.83 8.66 -6.41
CA LYS A 124 2.55 9.89 -5.67
C LYS A 124 1.30 9.73 -4.81
N ASN A 125 0.19 9.28 -5.40
CA ASN A 125 -1.09 9.13 -4.68
C ASN A 125 -0.98 8.14 -3.51
N ILE A 126 -0.30 7.02 -3.70
CA ILE A 126 -0.11 6.02 -2.64
C ILE A 126 0.82 6.56 -1.55
N ASN A 127 1.87 7.30 -1.91
CA ASN A 127 2.72 7.96 -0.92
C ASN A 127 1.96 9.02 -0.11
N ASP A 128 1.07 9.79 -0.74
CA ASP A 128 0.19 10.73 -0.05
C ASP A 128 -0.74 10.00 0.94
N LEU A 129 -1.39 8.91 0.51
CA LEU A 129 -2.19 8.03 1.37
C LEU A 129 -1.36 7.46 2.54
N MET A 130 -0.12 7.06 2.27
CA MET A 130 0.79 6.56 3.30
C MET A 130 1.14 7.62 4.33
N ALA A 131 1.30 8.87 3.90
CA ALA A 131 1.52 10.00 4.81
C ALA A 131 0.29 10.21 5.71
N GLU A 132 -0.92 10.11 5.17
CA GLU A 132 -2.16 10.17 5.97
C GLU A 132 -2.26 9.03 6.99
N ILE A 133 -1.96 7.79 6.58
CA ILE A 133 -1.94 6.62 7.48
C ILE A 133 -0.96 6.85 8.63
N ASN A 134 0.26 7.30 8.33
CA ASN A 134 1.31 7.55 9.32
C ASN A 134 1.04 8.79 10.19
N LYS A 135 0.13 9.68 9.78
CA LYS A 135 -0.27 10.83 10.59
C LYS A 135 -1.24 10.42 11.69
N ILE A 136 -2.24 9.59 11.36
CA ILE A 136 -3.40 9.33 12.23
C ILE A 136 -3.26 8.02 13.01
N PHE A 137 -2.75 6.96 12.37
CA PHE A 137 -2.81 5.60 12.92
C PHE A 137 -1.54 5.02 13.59
N PRO A 138 -0.43 5.75 13.86
CA PRO A 138 0.70 5.15 14.60
C PRO A 138 0.37 4.66 16.00
N THR A 139 -0.41 5.44 16.75
CA THR A 139 -0.80 5.13 18.14
C THR A 139 -2.21 4.57 18.23
N TYR A 140 -2.94 4.52 17.11
CA TYR A 140 -4.29 3.99 17.07
C TYR A 140 -4.25 2.46 17.15
N PRO A 141 -4.98 1.82 18.08
CA PRO A 141 -4.95 0.38 18.31
C PRO A 141 -5.72 -0.35 17.21
N LEU A 142 -5.06 -0.55 16.08
CA LEU A 142 -5.58 -1.34 14.97
C LEU A 142 -5.50 -2.84 15.26
N THR A 143 -6.40 -3.62 14.65
CA THR A 143 -6.34 -5.08 14.72
C THR A 143 -5.03 -5.61 14.11
N PRO A 144 -4.53 -6.78 14.55
CA PRO A 144 -3.32 -7.37 13.96
C PRO A 144 -3.43 -7.57 12.45
N GLU A 145 -4.60 -7.92 11.95
CA GLU A 145 -4.86 -8.09 10.51
C GLU A 145 -4.60 -6.81 9.73
N VAL A 146 -5.17 -5.67 10.18
CA VAL A 146 -5.01 -4.38 9.51
C VAL A 146 -3.57 -3.89 9.60
N ARG A 147 -2.90 -4.08 10.76
CA ARG A 147 -1.47 -3.76 10.91
C ARG A 147 -0.58 -4.55 9.95
N ASN A 148 -0.87 -5.84 9.77
CA ASN A 148 -0.14 -6.69 8.82
C ASN A 148 -0.37 -6.23 7.37
N LYS A 149 -1.62 -5.90 7.00
CA LYS A 149 -1.94 -5.35 5.67
C LYS A 149 -1.20 -4.04 5.39
N ILE A 150 -1.18 -3.11 6.35
CA ILE A 150 -0.42 -1.85 6.22
C ILE A 150 1.09 -2.13 6.08
N SER A 151 1.62 -3.07 6.86
CA SER A 151 3.06 -3.39 6.83
C SER A 151 3.47 -4.02 5.49
N LEU A 152 2.65 -4.95 4.98
CA LEU A 152 2.85 -5.56 3.66
C LEU A 152 2.69 -4.52 2.53
N GLY A 153 1.67 -3.67 2.62
CA GLY A 153 1.45 -2.58 1.65
C GLY A 153 2.63 -1.60 1.60
N LYS A 154 3.21 -1.24 2.76
CA LYS A 154 4.43 -0.43 2.87
C LYS A 154 5.63 -1.10 2.20
N MET A 155 5.83 -2.40 2.42
CA MET A 155 6.92 -3.17 1.81
C MET A 155 6.79 -3.17 0.28
N LEU A 156 5.61 -3.51 -0.24
CA LEU A 156 5.32 -3.52 -1.68
C LEU A 156 5.50 -2.14 -2.31
N LEU A 157 5.12 -1.07 -1.61
CA LEU A 157 5.36 0.30 -2.08
C LEU A 157 6.86 0.56 -2.29
N ARG A 158 7.71 0.23 -1.31
CA ARG A 158 9.18 0.39 -1.44
C ARG A 158 9.77 -0.43 -2.57
N GLU A 159 9.32 -1.67 -2.72
CA GLU A 159 9.76 -2.53 -3.82
C GLU A 159 9.32 -1.98 -5.17
N SER A 160 8.12 -1.39 -5.25
CA SER A 160 7.63 -0.76 -6.47
C SER A 160 8.38 0.51 -6.86
N GLU A 161 8.77 1.33 -5.88
CA GLU A 161 9.62 2.51 -6.09
C GLU A 161 10.98 2.09 -6.65
N THR A 162 11.54 1.01 -6.10
CA THR A 162 12.81 0.43 -6.57
C THR A 162 12.67 -0.06 -8.02
N ALA A 163 11.65 -0.87 -8.32
CA ALA A 163 11.39 -1.37 -9.67
C ALA A 163 11.14 -0.23 -10.68
N PHE A 164 10.45 0.84 -10.26
CA PHE A 164 10.23 2.03 -11.09
C PHE A 164 11.55 2.74 -11.42
N ASN A 165 12.43 2.92 -10.43
CA ASN A 165 13.75 3.53 -10.61
C ASN A 165 14.64 2.68 -11.54
N ASP A 166 14.53 1.35 -11.44
CA ASP A 166 15.24 0.41 -12.31
C ASP A 166 14.63 0.28 -13.72
N SER A 167 13.62 1.11 -14.05
CA SER A 167 12.89 1.09 -15.33
C SER A 167 12.22 -0.26 -15.64
N GLN A 168 11.83 -1.01 -14.59
CA GLN A 168 11.07 -2.25 -14.64
C GLN A 168 9.58 -1.97 -14.43
N TYR A 169 8.97 -1.22 -15.35
CA TYR A 169 7.65 -0.63 -15.14
C TYR A 169 6.52 -1.64 -14.96
N LEU A 170 6.51 -2.78 -15.67
CA LEU A 170 5.49 -3.81 -15.46
C LEU A 170 5.55 -4.45 -14.05
N GLN A 171 6.76 -4.63 -13.52
CA GLN A 171 6.93 -5.12 -12.15
C GLN A 171 6.50 -4.07 -11.13
N ALA A 172 6.85 -2.80 -11.37
CA ALA A 172 6.41 -1.69 -10.55
C ALA A 172 4.87 -1.58 -10.53
N GLU A 173 4.21 -1.66 -11.69
CA GLU A 173 2.75 -1.60 -11.82
C GLU A 173 2.03 -2.67 -11.00
N LYS A 174 2.49 -3.92 -11.09
CA LYS A 174 1.93 -5.03 -10.30
C LYS A 174 2.04 -4.75 -8.79
N LYS A 175 3.23 -4.37 -8.33
CA LYS A 175 3.49 -4.09 -6.91
C LYS A 175 2.74 -2.85 -6.41
N ILE A 176 2.61 -1.81 -7.24
CA ILE A 176 1.78 -0.64 -6.98
C ILE A 176 0.32 -1.05 -6.78
N SER A 177 -0.21 -1.89 -7.66
CA SER A 177 -1.60 -2.34 -7.60
C SER A 177 -1.88 -3.16 -6.32
N GLU A 178 -0.98 -4.08 -5.97
CA GLU A 178 -1.09 -4.88 -4.74
C GLU A 178 -0.95 -4.01 -3.48
N SER A 179 0.03 -3.10 -3.45
CA SER A 179 0.23 -2.14 -2.36
C SER A 179 -1.01 -1.26 -2.17
N LYS A 180 -1.53 -0.69 -3.26
CA LYS A 180 -2.72 0.16 -3.27
C LYS A 180 -3.91 -0.54 -2.65
N ALA A 181 -4.23 -1.76 -3.10
CA ALA A 181 -5.38 -2.52 -2.59
C ALA A 181 -5.28 -2.76 -1.07
N LEU A 182 -4.09 -3.08 -0.56
CA LEU A 182 -3.86 -3.28 0.87
C LEU A 182 -3.99 -1.99 1.66
N LEU A 183 -3.41 -0.90 1.18
CA LEU A 183 -3.37 0.38 1.88
C LEU A 183 -4.71 1.10 1.87
N GLU A 184 -5.40 1.15 0.73
CA GLU A 184 -6.72 1.77 0.62
C GLU A 184 -7.74 1.04 1.50
N SER A 185 -7.85 -0.29 1.40
CA SER A 185 -8.78 -1.06 2.24
C SER A 185 -8.48 -0.95 3.73
N SER A 186 -7.19 -0.90 4.11
CA SER A 186 -6.78 -0.70 5.50
C SER A 186 -7.13 0.70 6.01
N PHE A 187 -6.91 1.72 5.18
CA PHE A 187 -7.25 3.10 5.51
C PHE A 187 -8.75 3.31 5.63
N GLU A 188 -9.54 2.77 4.70
CA GLU A 188 -11.00 2.82 4.73
C GLU A 188 -11.55 2.18 6.01
N TYR A 189 -11.05 0.98 6.36
CA TYR A 189 -11.42 0.32 7.61
C TYR A 189 -11.07 1.18 8.83
N ALA A 190 -9.84 1.68 8.91
CA ALA A 190 -9.36 2.46 10.05
C ALA A 190 -10.13 3.80 10.20
N ASN A 191 -10.39 4.49 9.09
CA ASN A 191 -11.17 5.72 9.05
C ASN A 191 -12.64 5.48 9.41
N SER A 192 -13.23 4.38 8.93
CA SER A 192 -14.59 3.97 9.32
C SER A 192 -14.69 3.68 10.82
N HIS A 193 -13.73 2.93 11.36
CA HIS A 193 -13.65 2.63 12.78
C HIS A 193 -13.48 3.91 13.63
N LEU A 194 -12.60 4.81 13.20
CA LEU A 194 -12.41 6.12 13.84
C LEU A 194 -13.69 6.96 13.83
N ARG A 195 -14.39 7.03 12.70
CA ARG A 195 -15.67 7.75 12.60
C ARG A 195 -16.73 7.14 13.50
N SER A 196 -16.79 5.81 13.56
CA SER A 196 -17.71 5.11 14.44
C SER A 196 -17.43 5.41 15.91
N TYR A 197 -16.15 5.43 16.30
CA TYR A 197 -15.72 5.78 17.65
C TYR A 197 -16.19 7.19 18.05
N PHE A 198 -16.04 8.17 17.16
CA PHE A 198 -16.44 9.55 17.41
C PHE A 198 -17.97 9.80 17.36
N LYS A 199 -18.81 8.80 17.10
CA LYS A 199 -20.28 8.94 17.22
C LYS A 199 -20.70 9.27 18.65
N SER A 200 -19.92 8.84 19.64
CA SER A 200 -20.18 9.11 21.07
C SER A 200 -19.74 10.51 21.52
N TYR A 201 -19.19 11.35 20.63
CA TYR A 201 -18.62 12.66 20.99
C TYR A 201 -19.61 13.59 21.72
N SER A 202 -20.87 13.63 21.31
CA SER A 202 -21.88 14.45 21.98
C SER A 202 -22.07 14.06 23.44
N GLN A 203 -22.08 12.74 23.72
CA GLN A 203 -22.21 12.22 25.08
C GLN A 203 -20.96 12.53 25.91
N TRP A 204 -19.77 12.34 25.34
CA TRP A 204 -18.51 12.69 25.99
C TRP A 204 -18.45 14.16 26.39
N LYS A 205 -18.90 15.06 25.51
CA LYS A 205 -18.96 16.49 25.81
C LYS A 205 -19.88 16.79 26.99
N ILE A 206 -21.05 16.17 27.05
CA ILE A 206 -21.99 16.32 28.17
C ILE A 206 -21.32 15.88 29.48
N TRP A 207 -20.70 14.69 29.51
CA TRP A 207 -20.02 14.19 30.71
C TRP A 207 -18.87 15.09 31.17
N VAL A 208 -18.07 15.60 30.24
CA VAL A 208 -16.98 16.55 30.54
C VAL A 208 -17.53 17.84 31.14
N ASP A 209 -18.54 18.45 30.50
CA ASP A 209 -19.14 19.70 30.95
C ASP A 209 -19.77 19.52 32.35
N SER A 210 -20.47 18.40 32.59
CA SER A 210 -21.05 18.05 33.89
C SER A 210 -19.98 17.90 34.98
N THR A 211 -18.87 17.22 34.71
CA THR A 211 -17.81 17.01 35.71
C THR A 211 -17.04 18.27 36.05
N ILE A 212 -16.87 19.18 35.09
CA ILE A 212 -16.30 20.51 35.34
C ILE A 212 -17.28 21.36 36.16
N ALA A 213 -18.59 21.30 35.86
CA ALA A 213 -19.62 21.99 36.64
C ALA A 213 -19.65 21.49 38.10
N MET A 214 -19.62 20.17 38.32
CA MET A 214 -19.54 19.58 39.66
C MET A 214 -18.31 20.05 40.45
N SER A 215 -17.15 20.19 39.79
CA SER A 215 -15.94 20.71 40.44
C SER A 215 -16.12 22.17 40.89
N ARG A 216 -16.79 22.99 40.07
CA ARG A 216 -17.10 24.39 40.40
C ARG A 216 -18.10 24.50 41.53
N GLU A 217 -19.21 23.77 41.46
CA GLU A 217 -20.28 23.82 42.47
C GLU A 217 -19.81 23.37 43.85
N ASN A 218 -18.97 22.34 43.89
CA ASN A 218 -18.42 21.81 45.15
C ASN A 218 -17.12 22.50 45.59
N GLN A 219 -16.58 23.40 44.77
CA GLN A 219 -15.27 24.05 44.98
C GLN A 219 -14.16 23.02 45.29
N ASP A 220 -14.19 21.89 44.58
CA ASP A 220 -13.34 20.72 44.86
C ASP A 220 -12.73 20.19 43.56
N TYR A 221 -11.82 19.22 43.70
CA TYR A 221 -11.11 18.61 42.59
C TYR A 221 -12.02 17.69 41.75
N SER A 222 -11.79 17.67 40.45
CA SER A 222 -12.27 16.61 39.55
C SER A 222 -11.22 16.22 38.52
N ILE A 223 -11.40 15.04 37.92
CA ILE A 223 -10.49 14.48 36.94
C ILE A 223 -11.23 14.24 35.62
N ILE A 224 -10.57 14.57 34.50
CA ILE A 224 -10.98 14.15 33.17
C ILE A 224 -9.84 13.39 32.50
N VAL A 225 -10.14 12.21 31.95
CA VAL A 225 -9.21 11.43 31.14
C VAL A 225 -9.70 11.44 29.70
N ASP A 226 -8.86 11.96 28.80
CA ASP A 226 -9.08 11.96 27.36
C ASP A 226 -8.23 10.84 26.75
N LYS A 227 -8.90 9.79 26.29
CA LYS A 227 -8.24 8.59 25.79
C LYS A 227 -7.48 8.85 24.49
N PHE A 228 -8.08 9.60 23.55
CA PHE A 228 -7.48 9.86 22.24
C PHE A 228 -6.19 10.67 22.34
N SER A 229 -6.18 11.71 23.18
CA SER A 229 -4.98 12.54 23.40
C SER A 229 -4.02 11.97 24.44
N HIS A 230 -4.37 10.86 25.10
CA HIS A 230 -3.59 10.25 26.18
C HIS A 230 -3.30 11.25 27.31
N LYS A 231 -4.33 12.03 27.68
CA LYS A 231 -4.20 13.10 28.67
C LYS A 231 -5.07 12.86 29.89
N PHE A 232 -4.48 13.17 31.04
CA PHE A 232 -5.12 13.19 32.34
C PHE A 232 -5.16 14.64 32.82
N PHE A 233 -6.35 15.21 32.95
CA PHE A 233 -6.57 16.59 33.35
C PHE A 233 -7.10 16.65 34.77
N VAL A 234 -6.59 17.59 35.56
CA VAL A 234 -7.07 17.88 36.91
C VAL A 234 -7.70 19.25 36.94
N TYR A 235 -8.90 19.33 37.48
CA TYR A 235 -9.63 20.57 37.69
C TYR A 235 -9.79 20.85 39.18
N LEU A 236 -9.85 22.11 39.55
CA LEU A 236 -10.24 22.63 40.86
C LEU A 236 -11.14 23.83 40.64
N ASP A 237 -12.30 23.87 41.29
CA ASP A 237 -13.30 24.94 41.10
C ASP A 237 -13.67 25.15 39.61
N GLY A 238 -13.72 24.05 38.85
CA GLY A 238 -13.97 24.07 37.41
C GLY A 238 -12.85 24.67 36.55
N ILE A 239 -11.67 24.95 37.10
CA ILE A 239 -10.49 25.46 36.39
C ILE A 239 -9.45 24.36 36.25
N LYS A 240 -8.92 24.14 35.05
CA LYS A 240 -7.83 23.19 34.83
C LYS A 240 -6.56 23.68 35.51
N ILE A 241 -6.05 22.93 36.48
CA ILE A 241 -4.85 23.30 37.24
C ILE A 241 -3.57 22.57 36.78
N THR A 242 -3.70 21.36 36.25
CA THR A 242 -2.56 20.58 35.72
C THR A 242 -3.03 19.52 34.74
N GLU A 243 -2.10 19.00 33.94
CA GLU A 243 -2.30 17.86 33.07
C GLU A 243 -1.09 16.92 33.04
N PHE A 244 -1.35 15.64 32.84
CA PHE A 244 -0.33 14.59 32.73
C PHE A 244 -0.58 13.72 31.48
N THR A 245 0.42 12.94 31.11
CA THR A 245 0.25 11.90 30.09
C THR A 245 -0.28 10.63 30.75
N ALA A 246 -1.29 10.02 30.15
CA ALA A 246 -1.90 8.78 30.62
C ALA A 246 -1.53 7.61 29.70
N GLU A 247 -1.17 6.48 30.29
CA GLU A 247 -1.07 5.20 29.59
C GLU A 247 -2.31 4.37 29.89
N LEU A 248 -2.89 3.77 28.86
CA LEU A 248 -4.23 3.19 28.92
C LEU A 248 -4.19 1.68 28.69
N GLY A 249 -5.39 1.10 28.61
CA GLY A 249 -5.56 -0.27 28.15
C GLY A 249 -5.07 -0.46 26.72
N LYS A 250 -4.48 -1.63 26.41
CA LYS A 250 -3.98 -1.95 25.05
C LYS A 250 -5.03 -1.81 23.94
N ASN A 251 -6.31 -1.88 24.31
CA ASN A 251 -7.45 -1.67 23.41
C ASN A 251 -8.20 -0.40 23.81
N TRP A 252 -7.50 0.72 24.00
CA TRP A 252 -8.11 1.93 24.54
C TRP A 252 -9.23 2.49 23.65
N VAL A 253 -9.16 2.39 22.32
CA VAL A 253 -10.30 2.82 21.46
C VAL A 253 -11.52 1.89 21.61
N GLY A 254 -11.32 0.66 22.09
CA GLY A 254 -12.41 -0.29 22.27
C GLY A 254 -13.36 0.15 23.38
N ASP A 255 -14.64 -0.21 23.21
CA ASP A 255 -15.63 -0.15 24.28
C ASP A 255 -15.28 -1.18 25.36
N LYS A 256 -15.34 -0.77 26.62
CA LYS A 256 -15.25 -1.70 27.74
C LYS A 256 -16.58 -2.41 27.94
N ARG A 257 -16.62 -3.69 27.55
CA ARG A 257 -17.84 -4.53 27.49
C ARG A 257 -17.73 -5.77 28.36
N ARG A 258 -16.49 -6.25 28.64
CA ARG A 258 -16.28 -7.49 29.40
C ARG A 258 -14.90 -7.57 30.03
N ARG A 259 -14.77 -8.44 31.03
CA ARG A 259 -13.48 -8.81 31.60
C ARG A 259 -12.51 -9.28 30.51
N GLY A 260 -11.31 -8.69 30.48
CA GLY A 260 -10.23 -9.08 29.58
C GLY A 260 -10.26 -8.45 28.18
N ASP A 261 -11.17 -7.51 27.91
CA ASP A 261 -11.19 -6.75 26.65
C ASP A 261 -10.05 -5.72 26.50
N LYS A 262 -9.33 -5.46 27.60
CA LYS A 262 -8.21 -4.52 27.69
C LYS A 262 -8.57 -3.08 27.31
N ALA A 263 -9.86 -2.76 27.37
CA ALA A 263 -10.35 -1.40 27.16
C ALA A 263 -10.39 -0.66 28.49
N THR A 264 -9.97 0.60 28.45
CA THR A 264 -10.26 1.57 29.52
C THR A 264 -11.69 2.06 29.34
N PRO A 265 -12.55 1.99 30.38
CA PRO A 265 -13.96 2.33 30.24
C PRO A 265 -14.17 3.80 29.90
N GLU A 266 -15.36 4.11 29.39
CA GLU A 266 -15.81 5.48 29.15
C GLU A 266 -17.08 5.70 29.94
N GLY A 267 -17.17 6.82 30.66
CA GLY A 267 -18.26 7.12 31.57
C GLY A 267 -17.86 8.08 32.68
N MET A 268 -18.83 8.36 33.54
CA MET A 268 -18.65 9.15 34.76
C MET A 268 -18.48 8.22 35.96
N TYR A 269 -17.37 8.37 36.66
CA TYR A 269 -16.93 7.55 37.77
C TYR A 269 -16.61 8.43 38.98
N LYS A 270 -16.32 7.79 40.11
CA LYS A 270 -15.74 8.43 41.29
C LYS A 270 -14.66 7.57 41.92
N ILE A 271 -13.76 8.23 42.64
CA ILE A 271 -12.78 7.51 43.46
C ILE A 271 -13.50 6.88 44.65
N THR A 272 -13.36 5.57 44.82
CA THR A 272 -13.97 4.84 45.95
C THR A 272 -12.98 4.58 47.07
N LYS A 273 -11.69 4.42 46.75
CA LYS A 273 -10.62 4.13 47.71
C LYS A 273 -9.29 4.68 47.23
N LYS A 274 -8.44 5.05 48.19
CA LYS A 274 -7.02 5.38 47.98
C LYS A 274 -6.17 4.25 48.55
N LEU A 275 -5.28 3.69 47.74
CA LEU A 275 -4.43 2.55 48.08
C LEU A 275 -2.96 2.95 47.96
N GLU A 276 -2.19 2.67 49.00
CA GLU A 276 -0.74 2.85 49.06
C GLU A 276 -0.09 1.74 49.92
N ASN A 277 1.23 1.58 49.81
CA ASN A 277 1.98 0.53 50.50
C ASN A 277 1.37 -0.87 50.23
N ASP A 278 1.24 -1.71 51.25
CA ASP A 278 0.78 -3.11 51.14
C ASP A 278 -0.68 -3.28 50.66
N SER A 279 -1.44 -2.17 50.50
CA SER A 279 -2.82 -2.21 50.01
C SER A 279 -2.95 -2.23 48.48
N THR A 280 -1.84 -2.09 47.75
CA THR A 280 -1.80 -2.18 46.28
C THR A 280 -0.49 -2.78 45.78
N THR A 281 -0.52 -3.39 44.60
CA THR A 281 0.68 -3.88 43.90
C THR A 281 1.38 -2.79 43.07
N TYR A 282 0.76 -1.62 42.95
CA TYR A 282 1.33 -0.45 42.27
C TYR A 282 2.00 0.48 43.29
N TYR A 283 2.74 1.50 42.82
CA TYR A 283 3.30 2.53 43.72
C TYR A 283 2.20 3.17 44.59
N LYS A 284 1.12 3.63 43.94
CA LYS A 284 -0.12 4.13 44.52
C LYS A 284 -1.28 3.86 43.56
N ALA A 285 -2.50 3.69 44.06
CA ALA A 285 -3.67 3.46 43.23
C ALA A 285 -4.95 4.13 43.78
N LEU A 286 -5.80 4.60 42.88
CA LEU A 286 -7.11 5.17 43.15
C LEU A 286 -8.15 4.25 42.50
N MET A 287 -8.95 3.58 43.32
CA MET A 287 -9.98 2.66 42.85
C MET A 287 -11.16 3.46 42.29
N LEU A 288 -11.61 3.13 41.08
CA LEU A 288 -12.85 3.68 40.52
C LEU A 288 -14.05 2.82 40.92
N ASP A 289 -15.26 3.39 40.91
CA ASP A 289 -16.50 2.65 41.09
C ASP A 289 -16.94 1.87 39.84
N TYR A 290 -16.00 1.45 38.99
CA TYR A 290 -16.29 0.58 37.85
C TYR A 290 -16.42 -0.91 38.29
N PRO A 291 -17.45 -1.64 37.83
CA PRO A 291 -18.59 -1.14 37.07
C PRO A 291 -19.58 -0.37 37.96
N ASN A 292 -20.07 0.77 37.48
CA ASN A 292 -21.13 1.53 38.15
C ASN A 292 -22.52 1.08 37.67
N GLU A 293 -23.57 1.82 38.04
CA GLU A 293 -24.94 1.49 37.63
C GLU A 293 -25.13 1.54 36.11
N GLU A 294 -24.63 2.57 35.43
CA GLU A 294 -24.71 2.73 33.98
C GLU A 294 -24.00 1.58 33.25
N ASP A 295 -22.80 1.19 33.70
CA ASP A 295 -22.06 0.05 33.17
C ASP A 295 -22.87 -1.24 33.32
N THR A 296 -23.48 -1.43 34.48
CA THR A 296 -24.27 -2.63 34.80
C THR A 296 -25.54 -2.71 33.98
N VAL A 297 -26.18 -1.57 33.68
CA VAL A 297 -27.35 -1.48 32.80
C VAL A 297 -26.95 -1.75 31.36
N LYS A 298 -25.89 -1.10 30.84
CA LYS A 298 -25.37 -1.34 29.48
C LYS A 298 -25.01 -2.81 29.29
N PHE A 299 -24.29 -3.40 30.25
CA PHE A 299 -23.89 -4.81 30.19
C PHE A 299 -25.10 -5.75 30.16
N ARG A 300 -26.12 -5.53 31.00
CA ARG A 300 -27.35 -6.34 30.99
C ARG A 300 -28.07 -6.26 29.65
N ALA A 301 -28.22 -5.07 29.08
CA ALA A 301 -28.84 -4.88 27.78
C ALA A 301 -28.08 -5.62 26.65
N GLU A 302 -26.75 -5.66 26.70
CA GLU A 302 -25.92 -6.41 25.74
C GLU A 302 -26.06 -7.94 25.86
N ILE A 303 -26.35 -8.44 27.07
CA ILE A 303 -26.66 -9.86 27.28
C ILE A 303 -28.07 -10.18 26.75
N GLU A 304 -29.05 -9.32 27.07
CA GLU A 304 -30.45 -9.49 26.68
C GLU A 304 -30.65 -9.44 25.16
N ASN A 305 -29.94 -8.55 24.46
CA ASN A 305 -29.99 -8.44 23.00
C ASN A 305 -29.11 -9.46 22.26
N GLY A 306 -28.42 -10.34 22.99
CA GLY A 306 -27.59 -11.42 22.44
C GLY A 306 -26.24 -10.98 21.87
N THR A 307 -25.83 -9.71 22.02
CA THR A 307 -24.51 -9.25 21.58
C THR A 307 -23.38 -9.72 22.50
N LEU A 308 -23.70 -10.12 23.73
CA LEU A 308 -22.83 -10.84 24.65
C LEU A 308 -23.49 -12.15 25.11
N SER A 309 -22.67 -13.18 25.34
CA SER A 309 -23.14 -14.44 25.93
C SER A 309 -23.49 -14.25 27.41
N SER A 310 -24.56 -14.89 27.89
CA SER A 310 -24.97 -14.91 29.30
C SER A 310 -23.90 -15.38 30.30
N LYS A 311 -22.86 -16.08 29.84
CA LYS A 311 -21.71 -16.50 30.66
C LYS A 311 -20.62 -15.43 30.80
N THR A 312 -20.74 -14.33 30.06
CA THR A 312 -19.77 -13.23 30.07
C THR A 312 -19.76 -12.54 31.43
N LYS A 313 -18.61 -12.04 31.86
CA LYS A 313 -18.47 -11.23 33.08
C LYS A 313 -18.10 -9.81 32.70
N ILE A 314 -18.73 -8.83 33.34
CA ILE A 314 -18.52 -7.39 33.09
C ILE A 314 -17.08 -6.94 33.35
N GLY A 315 -16.44 -7.45 34.41
CA GLY A 315 -15.12 -7.01 34.85
C GLY A 315 -15.20 -6.26 36.17
N ASP A 316 -14.05 -5.84 36.69
CA ASP A 316 -13.90 -5.13 37.96
C ASP A 316 -12.50 -4.45 38.01
N LYS A 317 -12.22 -3.76 39.13
CA LYS A 317 -10.88 -3.28 39.53
C LYS A 317 -10.21 -2.38 38.50
N ILE A 318 -10.95 -1.39 38.00
CA ILE A 318 -10.34 -0.31 37.20
C ILE A 318 -9.84 0.76 38.15
N GLU A 319 -8.57 1.10 37.99
CA GLU A 319 -7.83 1.99 38.88
C GLU A 319 -7.08 3.05 38.08
N ILE A 320 -6.83 4.21 38.71
CA ILE A 320 -5.77 5.14 38.30
C ILE A 320 -4.56 4.84 39.17
N HIS A 321 -3.43 4.45 38.60
CA HIS A 321 -2.29 3.97 39.37
C HIS A 321 -0.92 4.47 38.88
N GLY A 322 0.11 4.29 39.70
CA GLY A 322 1.51 4.59 39.37
C GLY A 322 2.14 3.58 38.41
N ASN A 323 3.46 3.50 38.36
CA ASN A 323 4.23 2.60 37.48
C ASN A 323 4.02 2.85 35.97
N GLY A 324 3.46 4.01 35.60
CA GLY A 324 3.39 4.50 34.23
C GLY A 324 4.69 5.15 33.77
N GLY A 325 4.67 5.76 32.58
CA GLY A 325 5.84 6.37 31.96
C GLY A 325 6.68 5.38 31.14
N ARG A 326 6.08 4.28 30.70
CA ARG A 326 6.64 3.27 29.79
C ARG A 326 6.65 3.70 28.33
N GLY A 327 5.85 4.73 27.98
CA GLY A 327 5.76 5.26 26.62
C GLY A 327 4.87 4.45 25.67
N ALA A 328 4.02 3.57 26.19
CA ALA A 328 3.06 2.79 25.40
C ALA A 328 1.85 2.39 26.25
N ASP A 329 0.71 2.11 25.63
CA ASP A 329 -0.46 1.54 26.32
C ASP A 329 -0.22 0.07 26.65
N TRP A 330 -0.30 -0.26 27.94
CA TRP A 330 0.08 -1.59 28.42
C TRP A 330 -0.88 -2.18 29.44
N THR A 331 -1.77 -1.37 30.01
CA THR A 331 -2.66 -1.84 31.07
C THR A 331 -3.72 -2.80 30.50
N GLU A 332 -4.43 -3.49 31.37
CA GLU A 332 -5.57 -4.33 30.99
C GLU A 332 -6.91 -3.57 31.16
N GLY A 333 -6.85 -2.23 31.28
CA GLY A 333 -8.01 -1.32 31.36
C GLY A 333 -7.83 -0.14 32.32
N CYS A 334 -6.85 -0.21 33.22
CA CYS A 334 -6.50 0.88 34.14
C CYS A 334 -5.89 2.10 33.44
N ILE A 335 -5.75 3.20 34.18
CA ILE A 335 -5.05 4.41 33.75
C ILE A 335 -3.74 4.51 34.53
N ALA A 336 -2.60 4.43 33.85
CA ALA A 336 -1.29 4.51 34.47
C ALA A 336 -0.67 5.91 34.30
N LEU A 337 -0.15 6.47 35.38
CA LEU A 337 0.59 7.73 35.45
C LEU A 337 1.99 7.50 36.01
N LYS A 338 2.90 8.46 35.88
CA LYS A 338 4.22 8.36 36.54
C LYS A 338 4.05 8.48 38.05
N ASP A 339 4.94 7.85 38.81
CA ASP A 339 4.88 7.83 40.29
C ASP A 339 4.86 9.25 40.90
N ARG A 340 5.71 10.14 40.39
CA ARG A 340 5.73 11.56 40.79
C ARG A 340 4.41 12.30 40.54
N GLU A 341 3.67 11.89 39.51
CA GLU A 341 2.38 12.48 39.12
C GLU A 341 1.30 11.93 40.06
N MET A 342 1.36 10.63 40.37
CA MET A 342 0.53 10.02 41.42
C MET A 342 0.74 10.66 42.79
N ASP A 343 1.98 10.99 43.18
CA ASP A 343 2.25 11.71 44.43
C ASP A 343 1.58 13.08 44.51
N SER A 344 1.43 13.74 43.36
CA SER A 344 0.72 15.02 43.28
C SER A 344 -0.78 14.80 43.41
N ILE A 345 -1.34 13.89 42.60
CA ILE A 345 -2.79 13.59 42.62
C ILE A 345 -3.25 13.09 43.98
N PHE A 346 -2.48 12.22 44.63
CA PHE A 346 -2.85 11.66 45.95
C PHE A 346 -3.03 12.73 47.02
N LYS A 347 -2.43 13.91 46.88
CA LYS A 347 -2.63 15.02 47.82
C LYS A 347 -3.93 15.78 47.57
N TYR A 348 -4.40 15.80 46.32
CA TYR A 348 -5.54 16.59 45.89
C TYR A 348 -6.86 15.84 46.04
N VAL A 349 -6.87 14.56 45.66
CA VAL A 349 -8.13 13.81 45.52
C VAL A 349 -8.51 13.04 46.77
N ARG A 350 -9.81 12.84 46.95
CA ARG A 350 -10.42 12.11 48.06
C ARG A 350 -11.45 11.10 47.55
N GLU A 351 -11.94 10.25 48.44
CA GLU A 351 -13.09 9.40 48.12
C GLU A 351 -14.29 10.28 47.75
N GLY A 352 -14.99 9.92 46.68
CA GLY A 352 -16.05 10.70 46.07
C GLY A 352 -15.59 11.71 45.01
N THR A 353 -14.28 11.97 44.85
CA THR A 353 -13.79 12.85 43.78
C THR A 353 -14.27 12.35 42.41
N PRO A 354 -14.97 13.19 41.62
CA PRO A 354 -15.46 12.82 40.30
C PRO A 354 -14.33 12.57 39.31
N VAL A 355 -14.48 11.52 38.50
CA VAL A 355 -13.56 11.13 37.42
C VAL A 355 -14.39 10.88 36.18
N THR A 356 -14.11 11.57 35.08
CA THR A 356 -14.77 11.28 33.79
C THR A 356 -13.76 10.77 32.79
N ILE A 357 -14.06 9.66 32.16
CA ILE A 357 -13.23 9.09 31.10
C ILE A 357 -14.00 9.18 29.79
N VAL A 358 -13.41 9.83 28.80
CA VAL A 358 -14.01 10.03 27.49
C VAL A 358 -13.08 9.56 26.38
N GLY A 359 -13.66 9.22 25.24
CA GLY A 359 -12.86 8.92 24.07
C GLY A 359 -12.06 10.13 23.59
N SER A 360 -12.68 11.32 23.52
CA SER A 360 -11.99 12.57 23.18
C SER A 360 -12.78 13.78 23.68
N MET A 361 -12.08 14.78 24.21
CA MET A 361 -12.64 16.11 24.51
C MET A 361 -12.81 16.97 23.25
N TYR A 362 -12.11 16.60 22.16
CA TYR A 362 -12.13 17.33 20.90
C TYR A 362 -12.94 16.62 19.83
N SER A 363 -13.57 17.38 18.94
CA SER A 363 -14.32 16.82 17.82
C SER A 363 -13.41 16.09 16.82
N LEU A 364 -13.99 15.17 16.05
CA LEU A 364 -13.27 14.47 14.99
C LEU A 364 -12.59 15.44 14.00
N LYS A 365 -13.28 16.53 13.63
CA LYS A 365 -12.72 17.55 12.73
C LYS A 365 -11.46 18.19 13.30
N TYR A 366 -11.45 18.48 14.60
CA TYR A 366 -10.29 19.05 15.27
C TYR A 366 -9.13 18.05 15.30
N VAL A 367 -9.41 16.79 15.60
CA VAL A 367 -8.42 15.72 15.70
C VAL A 367 -7.75 15.43 14.35
N LEU A 368 -8.51 15.41 13.24
CA LEU A 368 -7.96 15.16 11.90
C LEU A 368 -7.11 16.33 11.36
N ASN A 369 -7.36 17.54 11.84
CA ASN A 369 -6.70 18.77 11.37
C ASN A 369 -5.45 19.16 12.17
N ARG A 370 -5.22 18.58 13.35
CA ARG A 370 -3.92 18.60 14.02
C ARG A 370 -2.94 17.71 13.29
#